data_AF-A0A0C2ZCH6-F1
#
_entry.id   AF-A0A0C2ZCH6-F1
#
_cell.length_a   1.000
_cell.length_b   1.000
_cell.length_c   1.000
_cell.angle_alpha   90.00
_cell.angle_beta   90.00
_cell.angle_gamma   90.00
#
_symmetry.space_group_name_H-M   'P 1'
#
loop_
_entity.id
_entity.type
_entity.pdbx_description
1 polymer ?
#
loop_
_entity_poly.entity_id
_entity_poly.type
_entity_poly.pdbx_seq_one_letter_code
_entity_poly.pdbx_strand_id
1 'polypeptide(L)'
;IIRQQIRTQYTFIFPHFYNSFPRSIHLLPYHHPKNMYICTGDPDLPAFYFDPLIKPISLRGMTAKNVPLVSHEDIIFGPSDADDGDFELPEVEPFFADKPLENDLTAGGIALWWVPDLACHCPPGQLVKDRVSYQKLL
;
A
#
# COMPACT_ATOMS: atom_id res chain seq x y z
N ILE A 1 -25.22 12.47 -28.80
CA ILE A 1 -25.07 11.00 -28.86
C ILE A 1 -25.08 10.46 -27.44
N ILE A 2 -26.02 9.59 -27.08
CA ILE A 2 -26.06 8.97 -25.75
C ILE A 2 -25.44 7.58 -25.88
N ARG A 3 -24.28 7.37 -25.24
CA ARG A 3 -23.61 6.06 -25.19
C ARG A 3 -23.94 5.30 -23.90
N GLN A 4 -24.06 6.00 -22.79
CA GLN A 4 -24.36 5.45 -21.46
C GLN A 4 -25.19 6.47 -20.67
N GLN A 5 -26.09 5.98 -19.82
CA GLN A 5 -26.84 6.85 -18.90
C GLN A 5 -25.92 7.34 -17.77
N ILE A 6 -25.98 8.64 -17.49
CA ILE A 6 -25.21 9.25 -16.41
C ILE A 6 -25.86 8.85 -15.07
N ARG A 7 -25.08 8.15 -14.23
CA ARG A 7 -25.47 7.79 -12.86
C ARG A 7 -25.34 9.02 -11.94
N THR A 8 -26.20 9.11 -10.92
CA THR A 8 -26.16 10.16 -9.89
C THR A 8 -24.84 10.20 -9.10
N GLN A 9 -24.09 9.09 -9.07
CA GLN A 9 -22.74 9.06 -8.49
C GLN A 9 -21.78 10.00 -9.23
N TYR A 10 -21.88 10.10 -10.56
CA TYR A 10 -21.00 10.97 -11.35
C TYR A 10 -21.33 12.45 -11.14
N THR A 11 -22.60 12.80 -10.95
CA THR A 11 -23.01 14.18 -10.62
C THR A 11 -22.55 14.62 -9.23
N PHE A 12 -22.34 13.67 -8.32
CA PHE A 12 -21.79 13.92 -6.99
C PHE A 12 -20.24 13.98 -6.97
N ILE A 13 -19.57 13.03 -7.65
CA ILE A 13 -18.10 12.95 -7.68
C ILE A 13 -17.48 14.07 -8.54
N PHE A 14 -18.11 14.40 -9.68
CA PHE A 14 -17.64 15.43 -10.62
C PHE A 14 -18.69 16.51 -10.83
N PRO A 15 -18.97 17.31 -9.79
CA PRO A 15 -20.15 18.18 -9.75
C PRO A 15 -20.07 19.34 -10.74
N HIS A 16 -18.88 19.86 -11.03
CA HIS A 16 -18.68 20.93 -12.00
C HIS A 16 -18.85 20.49 -13.47
N PHE A 17 -18.75 19.19 -13.75
CA PHE A 17 -18.80 18.67 -15.12
C PHE A 17 -20.21 18.24 -15.52
N TYR A 18 -20.94 17.60 -14.61
CA TYR A 18 -22.24 17.01 -14.92
C TYR A 18 -23.45 17.84 -14.47
N ASN A 19 -23.27 18.90 -13.66
CA ASN A 19 -24.35 19.78 -13.24
C ASN A 19 -24.27 21.16 -13.90
N SER A 20 -25.43 21.71 -14.24
CA SER A 20 -25.55 23.11 -14.64
C SER A 20 -25.59 24.00 -13.39
N PHE A 21 -24.78 25.06 -13.36
CA PHE A 21 -24.72 26.04 -12.24
C PHE A 21 -24.52 25.41 -10.84
N PRO A 22 -23.44 24.65 -10.62
CA PRO A 22 -23.09 24.12 -9.31
C PRO A 22 -22.96 25.25 -8.26
N ARG A 23 -23.78 25.19 -7.19
CA ARG A 23 -23.70 26.11 -6.03
C ARG A 23 -23.49 25.31 -4.75
N SER A 24 -22.76 25.87 -3.79
CA SER A 24 -22.52 25.30 -2.45
C SER A 24 -22.05 23.84 -2.48
N ILE A 25 -21.04 23.56 -3.30
CA ILE A 25 -20.46 22.23 -3.45
C ILE A 25 -19.14 22.14 -2.70
N HIS A 26 -18.95 21.03 -2.00
CA HIS A 26 -17.69 20.67 -1.36
C HIS A 26 -17.00 19.59 -2.22
N LEU A 27 -15.74 19.85 -2.56
CA LEU A 27 -14.92 18.86 -3.26
C LEU A 27 -14.50 17.77 -2.26
N LEU A 28 -14.65 16.52 -2.69
CA LEU A 28 -14.26 15.36 -1.92
C LEU A 28 -12.84 14.92 -2.31
N PRO A 29 -12.08 14.33 -1.37
CA PRO A 29 -10.87 13.60 -1.72
C PRO A 29 -11.19 12.55 -2.80
N TYR A 30 -10.44 12.59 -3.90
CA TYR A 30 -10.70 11.69 -5.03
C TYR A 30 -10.28 10.25 -4.73
N HIS A 31 -9.12 10.09 -4.10
CA HIS A 31 -8.50 8.79 -3.89
C HIS A 31 -7.57 8.83 -2.68
N HIS A 32 -7.56 7.74 -1.94
CA HIS A 32 -6.53 7.44 -0.94
C HIS A 32 -5.69 6.27 -1.47
N PRO A 33 -4.37 6.25 -1.24
CA PRO A 33 -3.56 5.10 -1.61
C PRO A 33 -4.19 3.82 -1.02
N LYS A 34 -4.30 2.78 -1.84
CA LYS A 34 -4.91 1.53 -1.40
C LYS A 34 -4.12 0.97 -0.24
N ASN A 35 -4.79 0.71 0.88
CA ASN A 35 -4.19 -0.03 1.96
C ASN A 35 -3.95 -1.48 1.48
N MET A 36 -2.70 -1.93 1.54
CA MET A 36 -2.26 -3.28 1.16
C MET A 36 -1.78 -4.07 2.38
N TYR A 37 -2.26 -3.73 3.58
CA TYR A 37 -1.98 -4.47 4.79
C TYR A 37 -2.56 -5.88 4.71
N ILE A 38 -1.74 -6.87 5.06
CA ILE A 38 -2.10 -8.28 5.14
C ILE A 38 -2.13 -8.66 6.62
N CYS A 39 -3.26 -9.17 7.09
CA CYS A 39 -3.42 -9.62 8.46
C CYS A 39 -2.96 -11.08 8.59
N THR A 40 -1.91 -11.31 9.36
CA THR A 40 -1.43 -12.66 9.68
C THR A 40 -2.36 -13.31 10.71
N GLY A 41 -2.88 -14.50 10.38
CA GLY A 41 -3.71 -15.29 11.30
C GLY A 41 -2.92 -16.25 12.20
N ASP A 42 -1.72 -16.65 11.76
CA ASP A 42 -0.92 -17.69 12.41
C ASP A 42 0.22 -17.08 13.23
N PRO A 43 0.25 -17.25 14.57
CA PRO A 43 1.27 -16.66 15.44
C PRO A 43 2.63 -17.37 15.34
N ASP A 44 2.69 -18.54 14.71
CA ASP A 44 3.92 -19.33 14.55
C ASP A 44 4.79 -18.83 13.38
N LEU A 45 4.26 -17.95 12.52
CA LEU A 45 5.00 -17.33 11.43
C LEU A 45 5.76 -16.09 11.93
N PRO A 46 6.97 -15.83 11.42
CA PRO A 46 7.70 -14.62 11.77
C PRO A 46 6.91 -13.36 11.36
N ALA A 47 7.15 -12.22 12.00
CA ALA A 47 6.43 -10.99 11.72
C ALA A 47 6.76 -10.46 10.30
N PHE A 48 8.00 -10.65 9.85
CA PHE A 48 8.44 -10.29 8.51
C PHE A 48 8.67 -11.53 7.64
N TYR A 49 7.67 -11.90 6.85
CA TYR A 49 7.76 -12.96 5.85
C TYR A 49 7.12 -12.56 4.53
N PHE A 50 7.45 -13.31 3.49
CA PHE A 50 6.83 -13.14 2.18
C PHE A 50 5.52 -13.95 2.13
N ASP A 51 4.39 -13.25 2.25
CA ASP A 51 3.07 -13.87 2.21
C ASP A 51 2.76 -14.41 0.79
N PRO A 52 2.19 -15.62 0.65
CA PRO A 52 1.79 -16.20 -0.64
C PRO A 52 0.79 -15.35 -1.46
N LEU A 53 0.04 -14.44 -0.83
CA LEU A 53 -0.85 -13.48 -1.47
C LEU A 53 -0.07 -12.39 -2.23
N ILE A 54 1.17 -12.12 -1.84
CA ILE A 54 2.05 -11.19 -2.53
C ILE A 54 2.55 -11.86 -3.80
N LYS A 55 2.41 -11.16 -4.93
CA LYS A 55 2.92 -11.65 -6.20
C LYS A 55 4.44 -11.80 -6.12
N PRO A 56 5.02 -12.93 -6.58
CA PRO A 56 6.46 -13.12 -6.55
C PRO A 56 7.13 -12.01 -7.35
N ILE A 57 8.22 -11.47 -6.79
CA ILE A 57 8.99 -10.44 -7.45
C ILE A 57 9.77 -11.11 -8.58
N SER A 58 9.30 -10.87 -9.81
CA SER A 58 10.00 -11.34 -10.98
C SER A 58 11.17 -10.41 -11.28
N LEU A 59 12.36 -10.99 -11.42
CA LEU A 59 13.53 -10.29 -11.95
C LEU A 59 13.43 -10.06 -13.47
N ARG A 60 12.39 -10.58 -14.13
CA ARG A 60 12.21 -10.54 -15.58
C ARG A 60 11.83 -9.12 -16.04
N GLY A 61 12.85 -8.34 -16.38
CA GLY A 61 12.76 -6.91 -16.68
C GLY A 61 14.03 -6.16 -16.24
N MET A 62 14.71 -6.71 -15.23
CA MET A 62 16.15 -6.56 -15.08
C MET A 62 16.76 -7.43 -16.16
N THR A 63 17.01 -6.85 -17.34
CA THR A 63 17.45 -7.64 -18.48
C THR A 63 18.77 -8.33 -18.13
N ALA A 64 18.81 -9.67 -18.09
CA ALA A 64 20.02 -10.41 -18.41
C ALA A 64 20.34 -10.12 -19.88
N LYS A 65 20.98 -8.98 -20.17
CA LYS A 65 21.53 -8.77 -21.51
C LYS A 65 22.80 -9.59 -21.57
N ASN A 66 23.01 -10.28 -22.68
CA ASN A 66 24.35 -10.70 -23.09
C ASN A 66 25.18 -9.46 -23.50
N VAL A 67 25.23 -8.48 -22.61
CA VAL A 67 25.97 -7.21 -22.59
C VAL A 67 26.33 -7.09 -21.11
N PRO A 68 27.61 -6.88 -20.74
CA PRO A 68 28.02 -6.88 -19.35
C PRO A 68 27.10 -5.92 -18.60
N LEU A 69 26.41 -6.46 -17.60
CA LEU A 69 25.57 -5.70 -16.68
C LEU A 69 26.52 -4.82 -15.87
N VAL A 70 26.97 -3.73 -16.48
CA VAL A 70 27.58 -2.64 -15.74
C VAL A 70 26.39 -2.05 -15.00
N SER A 71 26.19 -2.48 -13.76
CA SER A 71 25.21 -1.89 -12.86
C SER A 71 25.50 -0.38 -12.75
N HIS A 72 24.50 0.44 -12.38
CA HIS A 72 24.76 1.89 -12.28
C HIS A 72 25.92 2.19 -11.32
N GLU A 73 26.05 1.37 -10.28
CA GLU A 73 27.22 1.28 -9.40
C GLU A 73 28.49 0.95 -10.20
N ASP A 74 28.53 -0.06 -11.07
CA ASP A 74 29.73 -0.34 -11.88
C ASP A 74 30.12 0.80 -12.86
N ILE A 75 29.16 1.64 -13.28
CA ILE A 75 29.43 2.82 -14.13
C ILE A 75 30.09 3.94 -13.31
N ILE A 76 29.68 4.09 -12.05
CA ILE A 76 30.14 5.16 -11.15
C ILE A 76 31.43 4.76 -10.43
N PHE A 77 31.53 3.50 -10.01
CA PHE A 77 32.57 2.97 -9.13
C PHE A 77 33.54 2.03 -9.85
N GLY A 78 33.30 1.71 -11.14
CA GLY A 78 34.05 0.68 -11.84
C GLY A 78 33.53 -0.73 -11.51
N PRO A 79 33.99 -1.77 -12.22
CA PRO A 79 33.56 -3.14 -11.96
C PRO A 79 33.70 -3.45 -10.46
N SER A 80 32.69 -4.06 -9.84
CA SER A 80 32.73 -4.41 -8.41
C SER A 80 33.96 -5.24 -7.97
N ASP A 81 34.66 -5.89 -8.91
CA ASP A 81 35.91 -6.64 -8.70
C ASP A 81 37.20 -5.82 -8.92
N ALA A 82 37.07 -4.54 -9.29
CA ALA A 82 38.18 -3.61 -9.58
C ALA A 82 38.41 -2.59 -8.45
N ASP A 83 37.66 -2.69 -7.36
CA ASP A 83 37.94 -1.93 -6.14
C ASP A 83 39.17 -2.59 -5.49
N ASP A 84 40.35 -1.98 -5.67
CA ASP A 84 41.65 -2.50 -5.19
C ASP A 84 41.79 -2.52 -3.65
N GLY A 85 40.69 -2.45 -2.90
CA GLY A 85 40.68 -2.37 -1.44
C GLY A 85 41.12 -1.00 -0.90
N ASP A 86 41.16 0.03 -1.76
CA ASP A 86 41.59 1.39 -1.38
C ASP A 86 40.63 2.08 -0.40
N PHE A 87 39.38 1.58 -0.29
CA PHE A 87 38.37 2.11 0.63
C PHE A 87 38.04 1.11 1.73
N GLU A 88 38.45 1.44 2.97
CA GLU A 88 38.05 0.73 4.17
C GLU A 88 37.10 1.59 5.01
N LEU A 89 35.98 1.00 5.43
CA LEU A 89 35.15 1.63 6.45
C LEU A 89 35.91 1.61 7.79
N PRO A 90 35.81 2.68 8.60
CA PRO A 90 36.34 2.65 9.96
C PRO A 90 35.61 1.59 10.81
N GLU A 91 35.95 1.42 12.08
CA GLU A 91 35.22 0.55 13.02
C GLU A 91 33.79 1.08 13.26
N VAL A 92 32.91 0.87 12.29
CA VAL A 92 31.50 1.22 12.31
C VAL A 92 30.65 -0.03 12.16
N GLU A 93 29.67 -0.14 13.03
CA GLU A 93 28.70 -1.22 13.04
C GLU A 93 27.30 -0.69 12.64
N PRO A 94 26.41 -1.56 12.15
CA PRO A 94 25.02 -1.18 11.93
C PRO A 94 24.37 -0.66 13.21
N PHE A 95 23.60 0.42 13.12
CA PHE A 95 23.01 1.11 14.29
C PHE A 95 22.23 0.21 15.26
N PHE A 96 21.69 -0.92 14.81
CA PHE A 96 20.89 -1.83 15.62
C PHE A 96 21.42 -3.28 15.58
N ALA A 97 22.74 -3.46 15.45
CA ALA A 97 23.36 -4.78 15.44
C ALA A 97 23.05 -5.60 16.71
N ASP A 98 22.90 -4.93 17.86
CA ASP A 98 22.64 -5.58 19.15
C ASP A 98 21.19 -6.09 19.34
N LYS A 99 20.26 -5.69 18.47
CA LYS A 99 18.82 -5.94 18.66
C LYS A 99 18.27 -6.92 17.63
N PRO A 100 17.40 -7.87 18.03
CA PRO A 100 16.72 -8.73 17.08
C PRO A 100 15.76 -7.91 16.22
N LEU A 101 15.57 -8.35 14.97
CA LEU A 101 14.68 -7.70 13.99
C LEU A 101 13.22 -7.68 14.45
N GLU A 102 12.78 -8.73 15.12
CA GLU A 102 11.40 -8.91 15.61
C GLU A 102 11.37 -9.51 17.02
N ASN A 103 10.20 -9.41 17.64
CA ASN A 103 9.88 -9.96 18.96
C ASN A 103 8.45 -10.54 18.90
N ASP A 104 8.03 -11.30 19.90
CA ASP A 104 6.74 -12.00 19.94
C ASP A 104 5.52 -11.05 19.78
N LEU A 105 5.70 -9.77 20.12
CA LEU A 105 4.65 -8.74 20.05
C LEU A 105 4.67 -7.90 18.77
N THR A 106 5.67 -8.07 17.89
CA THR A 106 5.84 -7.22 16.70
C THR A 106 4.66 -7.34 15.74
N ALA A 107 4.24 -8.58 15.43
CA ALA A 107 3.11 -8.82 14.53
C ALA A 107 1.81 -8.22 15.07
N GLY A 108 1.54 -8.39 16.37
CA GLY A 108 0.36 -7.82 17.04
C GLY A 108 0.38 -6.29 17.07
N GLY A 109 1.55 -5.67 17.27
CA GLY A 109 1.72 -4.22 17.23
C GLY A 109 1.42 -3.63 15.84
N ILE A 110 1.88 -4.28 14.77
CA ILE A 110 1.57 -3.89 13.39
C ILE A 110 0.07 -4.04 13.11
N ALA A 111 -0.57 -5.10 13.60
CA ALA A 111 -2.01 -5.29 13.44
C ALA A 111 -2.82 -4.19 14.14
N LEU A 112 -2.41 -3.78 15.34
CA LEU A 112 -3.05 -2.71 16.09
C LEU A 112 -2.97 -1.36 15.36
N TRP A 113 -1.85 -1.09 14.68
CA TRP A 113 -1.66 0.13 13.90
C TRP A 113 -2.73 0.32 12.80
N TRP A 114 -3.22 -0.78 12.24
CA TRP A 114 -4.16 -0.78 11.12
C TRP A 114 -5.62 -1.03 11.51
N VAL A 115 -5.97 -0.92 12.79
CA VAL A 115 -7.34 -1.14 13.25
C VAL A 115 -8.31 -0.17 12.57
N PRO A 116 -9.37 -0.68 11.91
CA PRO A 116 -10.33 0.19 11.23
C PRO A 116 -11.15 1.00 12.23
N ASP A 117 -11.53 2.20 11.81
CA ASP A 117 -12.55 2.98 12.50
C ASP A 117 -13.92 2.28 12.38
N LEU A 118 -14.76 2.37 13.42
CA LEU A 118 -15.96 1.54 13.59
C LEU A 118 -17.09 1.83 12.57
N ALA A 119 -16.93 2.83 11.70
CA ALA A 119 -17.99 3.27 10.79
C ALA A 119 -18.08 2.38 9.54
N CYS A 120 -18.95 1.37 9.60
CA CYS A 120 -19.30 0.51 8.48
C CYS A 120 -20.68 0.85 7.90
N HIS A 121 -20.81 0.77 6.57
CA HIS A 121 -22.12 0.80 5.91
C HIS A 121 -23.02 -0.34 6.41
N CYS A 122 -24.34 -0.11 6.39
CA CYS A 122 -25.31 -1.14 6.77
C CYS A 122 -25.14 -2.38 5.88
N PRO A 123 -24.96 -3.59 6.45
CA PRO A 123 -24.75 -4.79 5.67
C PRO A 123 -25.99 -5.15 4.82
N PRO A 124 -25.79 -5.78 3.65
CA PRO A 124 -26.89 -6.22 2.81
C PRO A 124 -27.72 -7.31 3.52
N GLY A 125 -29.02 -7.37 3.23
CA GLY A 125 -29.92 -8.37 3.80
C GLY A 125 -30.58 -7.99 5.13
N GLN A 126 -30.24 -6.83 5.71
CA GLN A 126 -30.90 -6.33 6.92
C GLN A 126 -32.36 -5.89 6.66
N LEU A 127 -33.17 -5.92 7.71
CA LEU A 127 -34.57 -5.47 7.67
C LEU A 127 -34.63 -3.97 7.34
N VAL A 128 -35.75 -3.53 6.75
CA VAL A 128 -35.94 -2.11 6.37
C VAL A 128 -35.82 -1.19 7.59
N LYS A 129 -36.30 -1.63 8.77
CA LYS A 129 -36.21 -0.84 10.01
C LYS A 129 -34.75 -0.55 10.38
N ASP A 130 -33.88 -1.53 10.24
CA ASP A 130 -32.45 -1.39 10.54
C ASP A 130 -31.79 -0.49 9.50
N ARG A 131 -32.09 -0.65 8.21
CA ARG A 131 -31.55 0.25 7.18
C ARG A 131 -31.95 1.72 7.41
N VAL A 132 -33.18 1.95 7.84
CA VAL A 132 -33.68 3.30 8.19
C VAL A 132 -33.03 3.83 9.46
N SER A 133 -32.75 2.98 10.46
CA SER A 133 -32.01 3.42 11.66
C SER A 133 -30.58 3.82 11.31
N TYR A 134 -29.87 3.04 10.49
CA TYR A 134 -28.54 3.41 9.97
C TYR A 134 -28.56 4.74 9.21
N GLN A 135 -29.57 4.97 8.35
CA GLN A 135 -29.67 6.24 7.62
C GLN A 135 -29.93 7.45 8.53
N LYS A 136 -30.60 7.27 9.68
CA LYS A 136 -30.85 8.35 10.64
C LYS A 136 -29.67 8.65 11.55
N LEU A 137 -28.73 7.71 11.67
CA LEU A 137 -27.52 7.84 12.48
C LEU A 137 -26.35 8.44 11.70
N LEU A 138 -26.45 8.47 10.37
CA LEU A 138 -25.54 9.17 9.45
C LEU A 138 -25.94 10.64 9.29
#